data_AF-A0A453J9N9-F1
#
_entry.id   AF-A0A453J9N9-F1
#
_cell.length_a   1.000
_cell.length_b   1.000
_cell.length_c   1.000
_cell.angle_alpha   90.00
_cell.angle_beta   90.00
_cell.angle_gamma   90.00
#
_symmetry.space_group_name_H-M   'P 1'
#
loop_
_entity.id
_entity.type
_entity.pdbx_description
1 polymer ?
#
loop_
_entity_poly.entity_id
_entity_poly.type
_entity_poly.pdbx_seq_one_letter_code
_entity_poly.pdbx_strand_id
1 'polypeptide(L)'
;MGFLDFPFVAGTEGDPRRFPGHGEVLRYLEAFARRFDLHGLVRLQTEVVSVRRRVDGAGAAGWSVSYCSTKLASVGNEVEEEVFDAVVVCNGHFTEPRLADIAGIDGWPGKQMHSHSYRVPDPFHGQVVVVVGYRSIRGKLLGSPERSMLPIARYLQLIPRVRLPAVTTCRFIR
;
A
#
# COMPACT_ATOMS: atom_id res chain seq x y z
N MET A 1 13.62 10.93 3.90
CA MET A 1 12.30 10.42 4.34
C MET A 1 12.02 11.07 5.68
N GLY A 2 11.41 12.26 5.74
CA GLY A 2 11.15 12.95 7.01
C GLY A 2 10.23 14.14 6.76
N PHE A 3 9.48 14.56 7.78
CA PHE A 3 8.75 15.82 7.74
C PHE A 3 9.74 16.97 7.95
N LEU A 4 9.43 18.14 7.40
CA LEU A 4 10.35 19.29 7.43
C LEU A 4 10.77 19.64 8.86
N ASP A 5 9.80 19.68 9.78
CA ASP A 5 9.99 20.06 11.19
C ASP A 5 10.18 18.85 12.12
N PHE A 6 10.24 17.65 11.55
CA PHE A 6 10.49 16.41 12.28
C PHE A 6 11.35 15.47 11.42
N PRO A 7 12.67 15.75 11.35
CA PRO A 7 13.55 14.99 10.48
C PRO A 7 13.69 13.55 10.95
N PHE A 8 13.84 12.62 10.01
CA PHE A 8 14.17 11.24 10.31
C PHE A 8 15.68 11.13 10.54
N VAL A 9 16.07 10.86 11.77
CA VAL A 9 17.48 10.73 12.16
C VAL A 9 17.85 9.24 12.14
N ALA A 10 18.61 8.84 11.13
CA ALA A 10 19.18 7.49 11.06
C ALA A 10 20.53 7.45 11.79
N GLY A 11 20.76 6.42 12.62
CA GLY A 11 22.10 6.06 13.09
C GLY A 11 22.62 6.65 14.41
N THR A 12 21.86 7.41 15.20
CA THR A 12 22.32 7.89 16.52
C THR A 12 21.83 7.05 17.70
N GLU A 13 20.63 6.45 17.61
CA GLU A 13 20.06 5.53 18.62
C GLU A 13 19.27 4.35 17.98
N GLY A 14 19.54 4.04 16.70
CA GLY A 14 18.74 3.09 15.94
C GLY A 14 19.49 2.41 14.81
N ASP A 15 18.72 1.80 13.90
CA ASP A 15 19.21 1.06 12.74
C ASP A 15 20.21 1.87 11.88
N PRO A 16 21.44 1.37 11.65
CA PRO A 16 22.48 2.08 10.91
C PRO A 16 22.27 2.06 9.39
N ARG A 17 21.27 1.34 8.88
CA ARG A 17 21.02 1.24 7.43
C ARG A 17 20.64 2.59 6.83
N ARG A 18 21.21 2.89 5.66
CA ARG A 18 20.86 4.07 4.85
C ARG A 18 19.38 4.10 4.45
N PHE A 19 18.78 2.92 4.26
CA PHE A 19 17.36 2.76 3.98
C PHE A 19 16.69 2.07 5.17
N PRO A 20 15.76 2.76 5.87
CA PRO A 20 15.09 2.18 7.02
C PRO A 20 14.17 1.02 6.60
N GLY A 21 14.07 0.01 7.45
CA GLY A 21 13.02 -0.99 7.34
C GLY A 21 11.65 -0.43 7.72
N HIS A 22 10.60 -1.22 7.52
CA HIS A 22 9.23 -0.79 7.87
C HIS A 22 9.06 -0.57 9.39
N GLY A 23 9.82 -1.29 10.22
CA GLY A 23 9.75 -1.13 11.69
C GLY A 23 10.30 0.24 12.12
N GLU A 24 11.42 0.68 11.54
CA GLU A 24 11.98 2.00 11.78
C GLU A 24 11.03 3.11 11.31
N VAL A 25 10.41 2.94 10.14
CA VAL A 25 9.42 3.90 9.62
C VAL A 25 8.20 3.98 10.53
N LEU A 26 7.70 2.84 11.04
CA LEU A 26 6.58 2.81 11.98
C LEU A 26 6.92 3.59 13.26
N ARG A 27 8.06 3.30 13.89
CA ARG A 27 8.49 4.01 15.11
C ARG A 27 8.60 5.52 14.90
N TYR A 28 9.12 5.93 13.74
CA TYR A 28 9.19 7.34 13.38
C TYR A 28 7.79 7.99 13.27
N LEU A 29 6.83 7.32 12.63
CA LEU A 29 5.46 7.83 12.52
C LEU A 29 4.75 7.89 13.88
N GLU A 30 4.95 6.90 14.75
CA GLU A 30 4.43 6.90 16.12
C GLU A 30 5.04 8.01 16.97
N ALA A 31 6.36 8.24 16.85
CA ALA A 31 7.04 9.34 17.53
C ALA A 31 6.52 10.71 17.04
N PHE A 32 6.29 10.85 15.74
CA PHE A 32 5.68 12.04 15.15
C PHE A 32 4.26 12.26 15.71
N ALA A 33 3.40 11.24 15.67
CA ALA A 33 2.04 11.34 16.18
C ALA A 33 1.98 11.73 17.66
N ARG A 34 2.91 11.21 18.47
CA ARG A 34 3.03 11.57 19.89
C ARG A 34 3.54 13.00 20.11
N ARG A 35 4.52 13.45 19.31
CA ARG A 35 5.14 14.78 19.45
C ARG A 35 4.18 15.93 19.15
N PHE A 36 3.21 15.69 18.26
CA PHE A 36 2.20 16.67 17.82
C PHE A 36 0.79 16.35 18.36
N ASP A 37 0.68 15.42 19.32
CA ASP A 37 -0.57 15.03 19.99
C ASP A 37 -1.72 14.63 19.05
N LEU A 38 -1.38 13.92 17.96
CA LEU A 38 -2.36 13.53 16.94
C LEU A 38 -3.27 12.39 17.39
N HIS A 39 -2.91 11.65 18.43
CA HIS A 39 -3.70 10.52 18.92
C HIS A 39 -5.10 10.94 19.41
N GLY A 40 -5.25 12.15 19.96
CA GLY A 40 -6.55 12.70 20.35
C GLY A 40 -7.47 13.05 19.18
N LEU A 41 -6.91 13.18 17.97
CA LEU A 41 -7.64 13.57 16.75
C LEU A 41 -8.03 12.38 15.88
N VAL A 42 -7.55 11.16 16.19
CA VAL A 42 -7.72 9.97 15.36
C VAL A 42 -8.65 8.97 16.03
N ARG A 43 -9.75 8.62 15.34
CA ARG A 43 -10.63 7.51 15.73
C ARG A 43 -10.18 6.23 15.03
N LEU A 44 -9.41 5.39 15.74
CA LEU A 44 -9.04 4.05 15.24
C LEU A 44 -10.24 3.09 15.31
N GLN A 45 -10.20 2.04 14.50
CA GLN A 45 -11.28 1.05 14.38
C GLN A 45 -12.60 1.69 13.92
N THR A 46 -12.49 2.72 13.07
CA THR A 46 -13.62 3.43 12.48
C THR A 46 -13.45 3.39 10.98
N GLU A 47 -14.27 2.60 10.29
CA GLU A 47 -14.25 2.47 8.84
C GLU A 47 -15.20 3.50 8.23
N VAL A 48 -14.68 4.39 7.39
CA VAL A 48 -15.51 5.32 6.62
C VAL A 48 -16.11 4.57 5.43
N VAL A 49 -17.44 4.50 5.37
CA VAL A 49 -18.21 3.75 4.36
C VAL A 49 -18.64 4.64 3.21
N SER A 50 -18.95 5.92 3.49
CA SER A 50 -19.43 6.85 2.46
C SER A 50 -19.09 8.29 2.80
N VAL A 51 -18.83 9.09 1.78
CA VAL A 51 -18.69 10.55 1.88
C VAL A 51 -19.57 11.16 0.79
N ARG A 52 -20.53 11.99 1.19
CA ARG A 52 -21.50 12.62 0.28
C ARG A 52 -21.49 14.12 0.46
N ARG A 53 -21.50 14.85 -0.64
CA ARG A 53 -21.68 16.30 -0.59
C ARG A 53 -23.11 16.61 -0.16
N ARG A 54 -23.24 17.44 0.87
CA ARG A 54 -24.51 17.98 1.35
C ARG A 54 -24.71 19.36 0.74
N VAL A 55 -25.89 19.59 0.17
CA VAL A 55 -26.35 20.91 -0.24
C VAL A 55 -27.60 21.18 0.58
N ASP A 56 -27.54 22.14 1.49
CA ASP A 56 -28.75 22.59 2.18
C ASP A 56 -29.48 23.66 1.35
N GLY A 57 -30.76 23.88 1.65
CA GLY A 57 -31.59 24.88 0.97
C GLY A 57 -31.15 26.33 1.21
N ALA A 58 -30.15 26.55 2.08
CA ALA A 58 -29.60 27.86 2.42
C ALA A 58 -28.25 28.15 1.72
N GLY A 59 -27.71 27.21 0.95
CA GLY A 59 -26.48 27.37 0.18
C GLY A 59 -25.19 27.06 0.92
N ALA A 60 -25.24 26.56 2.16
CA ALA A 60 -24.07 26.04 2.84
C ALA A 60 -23.73 24.64 2.29
N ALA A 61 -22.54 24.54 1.72
CA ALA A 61 -22.00 23.28 1.20
C ALA A 61 -21.18 22.60 2.29
N GLY A 62 -21.54 21.37 2.66
CA GLY A 62 -20.79 20.55 3.60
C GLY A 62 -20.64 19.11 3.10
N TRP A 63 -20.09 18.25 3.94
CA TRP A 63 -19.91 16.83 3.66
C TRP A 63 -20.55 16.01 4.76
N SER A 64 -21.39 15.07 4.38
CA SER A 64 -21.89 14.01 5.27
C SER A 64 -20.97 12.81 5.12
N VAL A 65 -20.43 12.33 6.24
CA VAL A 65 -19.50 11.19 6.31
C VAL A 65 -20.14 10.10 7.14
N SER A 66 -20.38 8.95 6.52
CA SER A 66 -20.92 7.77 7.17
C SER A 66 -19.80 6.80 7.54
N TYR A 67 -19.78 6.30 8.78
CA TYR A 67 -18.74 5.39 9.27
C TYR A 67 -19.30 4.29 10.18
N CYS A 68 -18.56 3.18 10.29
CA CYS A 68 -18.87 2.06 11.17
C CYS A 68 -17.75 1.85 12.20
N SER A 69 -18.12 1.66 13.47
CA SER A 69 -17.17 1.29 14.52
C SER A 69 -16.97 -0.23 14.55
N THR A 70 -15.73 -0.68 14.37
CA THR A 70 -15.38 -2.11 14.44
C THR A 70 -14.98 -2.57 15.85
N LYS A 71 -15.08 -1.68 16.86
CA LYS A 71 -14.78 -2.00 18.27
C LYS A 71 -15.75 -2.98 18.89
N LEU A 72 -17.00 -3.00 18.42
CA LEU A 72 -18.10 -3.78 18.96
C LEU A 72 -18.62 -4.73 17.88
N ALA A 73 -17.79 -5.66 17.40
CA ALA A 73 -18.24 -6.69 16.46
C ALA A 73 -19.43 -7.55 16.97
N SER A 74 -19.78 -7.42 18.26
CA SER A 74 -20.85 -8.14 18.96
C SER A 74 -22.17 -7.36 19.12
N VAL A 75 -22.22 -6.07 18.80
CA VAL A 75 -23.45 -5.25 18.81
C VAL A 75 -23.52 -4.60 17.45
N GLY A 76 -24.58 -4.83 16.68
CA GLY A 76 -24.65 -4.59 15.23
C GLY A 76 -23.87 -3.37 14.74
N ASN A 77 -23.17 -3.51 13.61
CA ASN A 77 -22.48 -2.42 12.92
C ASN A 77 -23.49 -1.33 12.53
N GLU A 78 -23.84 -0.46 13.46
CA GLU A 78 -24.64 0.72 13.20
C GLU A 78 -23.79 1.71 12.42
N VAL A 79 -24.35 2.18 11.31
CA VAL A 79 -23.74 3.21 10.49
C VAL A 79 -24.06 4.55 11.15
N GLU A 80 -23.03 5.21 11.66
CA GLU A 80 -23.13 6.57 12.18
C GLU A 80 -22.86 7.58 11.05
N GLU A 81 -23.45 8.77 11.14
CA GLU A 81 -23.25 9.85 10.19
C GLU A 81 -22.90 11.15 10.91
N GLU A 82 -21.83 11.82 10.45
CA GLU A 82 -21.36 13.10 10.98
C GLU A 82 -21.13 14.09 9.83
N VAL A 83 -21.36 15.39 10.09
CA VAL A 83 -21.24 16.45 9.09
C VAL A 83 -19.95 17.23 9.33
N PHE A 84 -19.20 17.46 8.25
CA PHE A 84 -17.94 18.19 8.24
C PHE A 84 -17.94 19.29 7.17
N ASP A 85 -17.23 20.39 7.44
CA ASP A 85 -17.06 21.49 6.49
C ASP A 85 -16.17 21.08 5.30
N ALA A 86 -15.17 20.23 5.56
CA ALA A 86 -14.21 19.75 4.58
C ALA A 86 -13.79 18.30 4.87
N VAL A 87 -13.38 17.60 3.81
CA VAL A 87 -12.91 16.21 3.90
C VAL A 87 -11.59 16.08 3.13
N VAL A 88 -10.60 15.45 3.78
CA VAL A 88 -9.31 15.10 3.17
C VAL A 88 -9.19 13.58 3.13
N VAL A 89 -8.99 13.02 1.93
CA VAL A 89 -8.93 11.56 1.73
C VAL A 89 -7.48 11.09 1.75
N CYS A 90 -7.14 10.25 2.74
CA CYS A 90 -5.79 9.75 2.99
C CYS A 90 -5.71 8.19 2.98
N ASN A 91 -6.60 7.51 2.24
CA ASN A 91 -6.69 6.04 2.22
C ASN A 91 -5.54 5.33 1.48
N GLY A 92 -4.74 6.06 0.71
CA GLY A 92 -3.66 5.50 -0.10
C GLY A 92 -4.16 4.72 -1.33
N HIS A 93 -3.23 4.22 -2.14
CA HIS A 93 -3.54 3.60 -3.45
C HIS A 93 -3.01 2.17 -3.63
N PHE A 94 -2.38 1.58 -2.59
CA PHE A 94 -1.70 0.28 -2.70
C PHE A 94 -2.37 -0.85 -1.90
N THR A 95 -3.61 -0.63 -1.47
CA THR A 95 -4.35 -1.60 -0.66
C THR A 95 -4.98 -2.70 -1.51
N GLU A 96 -5.60 -2.35 -2.64
CA GLU A 96 -6.23 -3.35 -3.51
C GLU A 96 -5.26 -3.89 -4.56
N PRO A 97 -5.08 -5.22 -4.66
CA PRO A 97 -4.22 -5.81 -5.66
C PRO A 97 -4.82 -5.70 -7.06
N ARG A 98 -4.07 -5.14 -8.01
CA ARG A 98 -4.43 -5.18 -9.43
C ARG A 98 -3.92 -6.46 -10.05
N LEU A 99 -4.81 -7.43 -10.24
CA LEU A 99 -4.49 -8.68 -10.93
C LEU A 99 -4.34 -8.43 -12.43
N ALA A 100 -3.27 -8.97 -13.00
CA ALA A 100 -3.03 -8.92 -14.43
C ALA A 100 -3.77 -10.07 -15.12
N ASP A 101 -4.47 -9.75 -16.21
CA ASP A 101 -5.00 -10.77 -17.11
C ASP A 101 -3.85 -11.30 -17.98
N ILE A 102 -3.54 -12.59 -17.83
CA ILE A 102 -2.44 -13.26 -18.51
C ILE A 102 -3.02 -14.49 -19.19
N ALA A 103 -2.95 -14.52 -20.51
CA ALA A 103 -3.47 -15.65 -21.27
C ALA A 103 -2.84 -16.98 -20.82
N GLY A 104 -3.69 -17.96 -20.50
CA GLY A 104 -3.26 -19.29 -20.05
C GLY A 104 -2.86 -19.39 -18.58
N ILE A 105 -3.02 -18.32 -17.79
CA ILE A 105 -2.64 -18.32 -16.36
C ILE A 105 -3.40 -19.35 -15.52
N ASP A 106 -4.65 -19.65 -15.85
CA ASP A 106 -5.47 -20.65 -15.16
C ASP A 106 -4.95 -22.08 -15.36
N GLY A 107 -4.15 -22.31 -16.41
CA GLY A 107 -3.51 -23.60 -16.68
C GLY A 107 -2.25 -23.86 -15.86
N TRP A 108 -1.79 -22.89 -15.06
CA TRP A 108 -0.57 -23.03 -14.27
C TRP A 108 -0.81 -23.93 -13.04
N PRO A 109 -0.11 -25.08 -12.94
CA PRO A 109 -0.35 -26.07 -11.88
C PRO A 109 0.26 -25.67 -10.52
N GLY A 110 1.12 -24.66 -10.49
CA GLY A 110 1.82 -24.21 -9.29
C GLY A 110 1.07 -23.12 -8.52
N LYS A 111 1.65 -22.68 -7.41
CA LYS A 111 1.11 -21.58 -6.61
C LYS A 111 1.19 -20.26 -7.38
N GLN A 112 0.08 -19.54 -7.40
CA GLN A 112 -0.01 -18.19 -7.96
C GLN A 112 -0.30 -17.21 -6.82
N MET A 113 0.37 -16.05 -6.81
CA MET A 113 0.10 -15.00 -5.84
C MET A 113 0.45 -13.61 -6.37
N HIS A 114 -0.34 -12.62 -5.97
CA HIS A 114 0.02 -11.22 -6.14
C HIS A 114 1.05 -10.78 -5.09
N SER A 115 1.92 -9.83 -5.43
CA SER A 115 2.93 -9.28 -4.51
C SER A 115 2.34 -8.74 -3.21
N HIS A 116 1.10 -8.25 -3.26
CA HIS A 116 0.32 -7.81 -2.09
C HIS A 116 0.16 -8.91 -1.02
N SER A 117 0.20 -10.19 -1.38
CA SER A 117 0.05 -11.33 -0.45
C SER A 117 1.38 -11.95 -0.04
N TYR A 118 2.50 -11.54 -0.64
CA TYR A 118 3.83 -12.03 -0.28
C TYR A 118 4.29 -11.44 1.07
N ARG A 119 4.84 -12.25 1.97
CA ARG A 119 5.29 -11.82 3.31
C ARG A 119 6.70 -12.25 3.65
N VAL A 120 7.02 -13.52 3.40
CA VAL A 120 8.31 -14.14 3.77
C VAL A 120 8.81 -15.05 2.64
N PRO A 121 10.14 -15.21 2.49
CA PRO A 121 10.74 -16.02 1.43
C PRO A 121 10.73 -17.53 1.70
N ASP A 122 10.70 -17.95 2.97
CA ASP A 122 10.89 -19.35 3.40
C ASP A 122 10.02 -20.37 2.65
N PRO A 123 8.73 -20.12 2.38
CA PRO A 123 7.87 -21.06 1.67
C PRO A 123 8.25 -21.32 0.21
N PHE A 124 9.19 -20.57 -0.35
CA PHE A 124 9.63 -20.67 -1.75
C PHE A 124 11.06 -21.19 -1.89
N HIS A 125 11.71 -21.55 -0.78
CA HIS A 125 13.07 -22.07 -0.80
C HIS A 125 13.16 -23.36 -1.63
N GLY A 126 14.14 -23.43 -2.54
CA GLY A 126 14.32 -24.58 -3.44
C GLY A 126 13.29 -24.70 -4.58
N GLN A 127 12.38 -23.74 -4.74
CA GLN A 127 11.40 -23.72 -5.83
C GLN A 127 11.89 -22.85 -6.99
N VAL A 128 11.34 -23.12 -8.19
CA VAL A 128 11.50 -22.20 -9.33
C VAL A 128 10.39 -21.15 -9.25
N VAL A 129 10.78 -19.90 -9.06
CA VAL A 129 9.84 -18.77 -8.92
C VAL A 129 9.92 -17.86 -10.14
N VAL A 130 8.78 -17.59 -10.76
CA VAL A 130 8.64 -16.59 -11.82
C VAL A 130 7.99 -15.34 -11.25
N VAL A 131 8.62 -14.18 -11.43
CA VAL A 131 8.10 -12.89 -10.98
C VAL A 131 7.65 -12.11 -12.20
N VAL A 132 6.35 -11.76 -12.24
CA VAL A 132 5.75 -11.00 -13.32
C VAL A 132 5.51 -9.57 -12.88
N GLY A 133 6.08 -8.61 -13.61
CA GLY A 133 5.96 -7.18 -13.37
C GLY A 133 7.28 -6.51 -12.99
N TYR A 134 7.60 -5.40 -13.67
CA TYR A 134 8.73 -4.53 -13.36
C TYR A 134 8.20 -3.17 -12.89
N ARG A 135 7.70 -3.13 -11.65
CA ARG A 135 7.52 -1.87 -10.93
C ARG A 135 8.17 -2.08 -9.58
N SER A 136 8.94 -1.09 -9.12
CA SER A 136 9.55 -1.12 -7.80
C SER A 136 8.46 -1.19 -6.73
N ILE A 137 8.07 -2.40 -6.37
CA ILE A 137 7.48 -2.70 -5.07
C ILE A 137 8.58 -2.33 -4.08
N ARG A 138 8.42 -1.18 -3.39
CA ARG A 138 9.47 -0.56 -2.56
C ARG A 138 10.30 -1.61 -1.82
N GLY A 139 11.53 -1.82 -2.29
CA GLY A 139 12.70 -2.25 -1.51
C GLY A 139 12.62 -3.49 -0.61
N LYS A 140 11.89 -4.55 -0.95
CA LYS A 140 11.96 -5.81 -0.15
C LYS A 140 12.16 -7.11 -0.92
N LEU A 141 12.05 -7.12 -2.25
CA LEU A 141 12.40 -8.31 -3.05
C LEU A 141 13.92 -8.44 -3.31
N LEU A 142 14.69 -7.39 -3.01
CA LEU A 142 16.14 -7.35 -3.21
C LEU A 142 16.77 -6.68 -1.98
N GLY A 143 16.98 -7.44 -0.92
CA GLY A 143 17.52 -6.94 0.34
C GLY A 143 18.67 -7.79 0.86
N SER A 144 19.86 -7.65 0.26
CA SER A 144 21.17 -7.80 0.94
C SER A 144 22.28 -7.36 -0.03
N PRO A 145 23.03 -6.26 0.24
CA PRO A 145 24.28 -6.00 -0.43
C PRO A 145 25.36 -6.89 0.17
N GLU A 146 26.09 -7.57 -0.70
CA GLU A 146 27.28 -8.38 -0.41
C GLU A 146 27.07 -9.68 0.37
N ARG A 147 27.51 -10.77 -0.27
CA ARG A 147 27.56 -12.17 0.18
C ARG A 147 26.25 -12.96 0.03
N SER A 148 26.34 -13.98 -0.82
CA SER A 148 25.36 -15.03 -1.12
C SER A 148 24.11 -14.64 -1.93
N MET A 149 24.33 -14.25 -3.20
CA MET A 149 23.47 -14.80 -4.26
C MET A 149 23.89 -16.26 -4.47
N LEU A 150 23.43 -17.14 -3.59
CA LEU A 150 23.28 -18.56 -3.87
C LEU A 150 21.79 -18.80 -4.21
N PRO A 151 21.49 -19.75 -5.10
CA PRO A 151 20.51 -19.57 -6.16
C PRO A 151 19.06 -19.83 -5.68
N ILE A 152 18.32 -18.79 -5.30
CA ILE A 152 16.89 -18.93 -4.95
C ILE A 152 15.95 -18.83 -6.19
N ALA A 153 16.46 -18.59 -7.39
CA ALA A 153 15.70 -18.84 -8.62
C ALA A 153 16.66 -19.16 -9.75
N ARG A 154 16.62 -20.40 -10.26
CA ARG A 154 17.47 -20.84 -11.37
C ARG A 154 17.03 -20.31 -12.74
N TYR A 155 15.97 -19.52 -12.83
CA TYR A 155 15.52 -18.94 -14.10
C TYR A 155 14.78 -17.62 -13.85
N LEU A 156 15.45 -16.49 -14.09
CA LEU A 156 14.79 -15.21 -14.32
C LEU A 156 14.48 -15.12 -15.82
N GLN A 157 13.39 -15.73 -16.26
CA GLN A 157 12.94 -15.54 -17.64
C GLN A 157 12.21 -14.20 -17.71
N LEU A 158 12.97 -13.14 -17.98
CA LEU A 158 12.41 -11.88 -18.48
C LEU A 158 11.75 -12.22 -19.82
N ILE A 159 10.43 -12.34 -19.87
CA ILE A 159 9.70 -12.45 -21.13
C ILE A 159 9.80 -11.06 -21.81
N PRO A 160 10.59 -10.88 -22.88
CA PRO A 160 10.59 -9.63 -23.62
C PRO A 160 9.30 -9.57 -24.44
N ARG A 161 8.70 -8.38 -24.50
CA ARG A 161 7.58 -7.97 -25.37
C ARG A 161 7.15 -9.03 -26.40
N VAL A 162 6.01 -9.66 -26.16
CA VAL A 162 5.23 -10.24 -27.25
C VAL A 162 4.76 -9.08 -28.13
N ARG A 163 5.26 -9.04 -29.36
CA ARG A 163 4.75 -8.18 -30.44
C ARG A 163 3.29 -8.54 -30.68
N LEU A 164 2.38 -7.58 -30.45
CA LEU A 164 1.08 -7.55 -31.10
C LEU A 164 1.09 -6.43 -32.15
N PRO A 165 0.39 -6.61 -33.28
CA PRO A 165 0.55 -5.78 -34.47
C PRO A 165 -0.01 -4.37 -34.27
N ALA A 166 0.64 -3.42 -34.95
CA ALA A 166 0.33 -2.00 -34.94
C ALA A 166 -1.05 -1.69 -35.52
N VAL A 167 -1.92 -0.98 -34.79
CA VAL A 167 -2.95 -0.07 -35.32
C VAL A 167 -3.27 1.04 -34.27
N THR A 168 -2.99 2.29 -34.68
CA THR A 168 -3.64 3.58 -34.33
C THR A 168 -3.49 4.21 -32.92
N THR A 169 -2.55 5.16 -32.88
CA THR A 169 -2.68 6.57 -32.45
C THR A 169 -3.75 6.97 -31.41
N CYS A 170 -3.31 7.57 -30.29
CA CYS A 170 -3.87 8.84 -29.82
C CYS A 170 -2.86 9.59 -28.91
N ARG A 171 -2.46 10.79 -29.37
CA ARG A 171 -1.79 11.83 -28.58
C ARG A 171 -2.83 12.52 -27.68
N PHE A 172 -2.42 12.97 -26.50
CA PHE A 172 -2.67 14.30 -25.91
C PHE A 172 -1.64 14.42 -24.76
N ILE A 173 -0.56 15.21 -24.86
CA ILE A 173 -0.43 16.67 -24.70
C ILE A 173 -1.26 17.22 -23.53
N ARG A 174 -0.50 17.50 -22.45
CA ARG A 174 -0.73 18.28 -21.23
C ARG A 174 -1.95 17.99 -20.37
#